data_AF-A0A355GNM4-F1
#
_entry.id   AF-A0A355GNM4-F1
#
_cell.length_a   1.000
_cell.length_b   1.000
_cell.length_c   1.000
_cell.angle_alpha   90.00
_cell.angle_beta   90.00
_cell.angle_gamma   90.00
#
_symmetry.space_group_name_H-M   'P 1'
#
loop_
_entity.id
_entity.type
_entity.pdbx_description
1 polymer ?
#
loop_
_entity_poly.entity_id
_entity_poly.type
_entity_poly.pdbx_seq_one_letter_code
_entity_poly.pdbx_strand_id
1 'polypeptide(L)'
;ELGALLRNGKMIYLSNLSADTPVTRTASSGADEKRLYMTWQGGERRTSDISLFKKAGHDVTGAILFHFYSKETENQLLTQEKKYRNKNFDEIRRTYFTVRGDRSGYTFDVTRQTYFH
;
A
#
# COMPACT_ATOMS: atom_id res chain seq x y z
N GLU A 1 -6.78 0.59 1.58
CA GLU A 1 -7.49 1.38 0.54
C GLU A 1 -6.63 1.35 -0.73
N LEU A 2 -7.21 1.29 -1.92
CA LEU A 2 -6.44 1.33 -3.17
C LEU A 2 -6.43 2.73 -3.78
N GLY A 3 -5.36 3.07 -4.48
CA GLY A 3 -5.18 4.28 -5.26
C GLY A 3 -4.72 3.95 -6.68
N ALA A 4 -5.15 4.73 -7.66
CA ALA A 4 -4.67 4.66 -9.03
C ALA A 4 -4.36 6.08 -9.52
N LEU A 5 -3.09 6.34 -9.81
CA LEU A 5 -2.65 7.59 -10.45
C LEU A 5 -2.62 7.39 -11.96
N LEU A 6 -3.55 8.05 -12.64
CA LEU A 6 -3.66 8.05 -14.08
C LEU A 6 -2.57 8.92 -14.72
N ARG A 7 -2.29 8.67 -16.00
CA ARG A 7 -1.29 9.43 -16.78
C ARG A 7 -1.60 10.93 -16.88
N ASN A 8 -2.87 11.30 -16.75
CA ASN A 8 -3.33 12.70 -16.74
C ASN A 8 -3.18 13.37 -15.36
N GLY A 9 -2.58 12.69 -14.37
CA GLY A 9 -2.36 13.20 -13.02
C GLY A 9 -3.54 13.02 -12.06
N LYS A 10 -4.70 12.57 -12.53
CA LYS A 10 -5.87 12.32 -11.69
C LYS A 10 -5.64 11.09 -10.80
N MET A 11 -5.99 11.21 -9.53
CA MET A 11 -5.96 10.11 -8.56
C MET A 11 -7.37 9.55 -8.35
N ILE A 12 -7.51 8.24 -8.41
CA ILE A 12 -8.74 7.51 -8.08
C ILE A 12 -8.47 6.67 -6.84
N TYR A 13 -9.32 6.78 -5.83
CA TYR A 13 -9.27 6.00 -4.61
C TYR A 13 -10.43 5.00 -4.59
N LEU A 14 -10.15 3.78 -4.15
CA LEU A 14 -11.16 2.77 -3.88
C LEU A 14 -11.09 2.29 -2.44
N SER A 15 -12.23 2.34 -1.77
CA SER A 15 -12.44 1.78 -0.45
C SER A 15 -13.58 0.75 -0.47
N ASN A 16 -13.74 0.01 0.63
CA ASN A 16 -14.73 -1.06 0.76
C ASN A 16 -14.66 -2.09 -0.38
N LEU A 17 -13.45 -2.60 -0.66
CA LEU A 17 -13.15 -3.47 -1.81
C LEU A 17 -13.93 -4.79 -1.81
N SER A 18 -14.39 -5.23 -0.64
CA SER A 18 -15.18 -6.45 -0.48
C SER A 18 -16.65 -6.28 -0.91
N ALA A 19 -17.13 -5.05 -1.12
CA ALA A 19 -18.49 -4.80 -1.57
C ALA A 19 -18.69 -5.19 -3.04
N ASP A 20 -19.95 -5.41 -3.44
CA ASP A 20 -20.33 -5.67 -4.84
C ASP A 20 -20.03 -4.51 -5.77
N THR A 21 -19.99 -3.28 -5.25
CA THR A 21 -19.44 -2.12 -5.95
C THR A 21 -18.57 -1.34 -4.95
N PRO A 22 -17.25 -1.35 -5.12
CA PRO A 22 -16.35 -0.59 -4.27
C PRO A 22 -16.67 0.92 -4.31
N VAL A 23 -16.43 1.61 -3.19
CA VAL A 23 -16.68 3.05 -3.09
C VAL A 23 -15.53 3.80 -3.75
N THR A 24 -15.84 4.64 -4.73
CA THR A 24 -14.85 5.45 -5.45
C THR A 24 -14.84 6.90 -4.97
N ARG A 25 -13.64 7.43 -4.75
CA ARG A 25 -13.38 8.86 -4.61
C ARG A 25 -12.34 9.30 -5.64
N THR A 26 -12.44 10.51 -6.18
CA THR A 26 -11.44 11.03 -7.12
C THR A 26 -10.84 12.34 -6.62
N ALA A 27 -9.56 12.56 -6.94
CA ALA A 27 -8.85 13.80 -6.66
C ALA A 27 -8.11 14.26 -7.92
N SER A 28 -7.96 15.58 -8.07
CA SER A 28 -7.30 16.20 -9.22
C SER A 28 -5.80 15.92 -9.29
N SER A 29 -5.18 15.57 -8.16
CA SER A 29 -3.77 15.19 -8.07
C SER A 29 -3.55 14.12 -6.99
N GLY A 30 -2.40 13.45 -7.05
CA GLY A 30 -1.91 12.59 -5.97
C GLY A 30 -0.97 13.30 -4.99
N ALA A 31 -0.70 14.60 -5.14
CA ALA A 31 0.36 15.30 -4.42
C ALA A 31 0.09 15.46 -2.92
N ASP A 32 -1.19 15.54 -2.52
CA ASP A 32 -1.60 15.69 -1.13
C ASP A 32 -1.59 14.36 -0.35
N GLU A 33 -1.32 13.25 -1.03
CA GLU A 33 -1.33 11.93 -0.42
C GLU A 33 -0.01 11.65 0.32
N LYS A 34 -0.08 11.64 1.65
CA LYS A 34 1.07 11.46 2.54
C LYS A 34 1.11 10.10 3.24
N ARG A 35 0.08 9.27 3.07
CA ARG A 35 0.02 7.96 3.74
C ARG A 35 1.09 7.02 3.20
N LEU A 36 1.56 6.13 4.07
CA LEU A 36 2.42 5.03 3.65
C LEU A 36 1.67 4.15 2.64
N TYR A 37 2.33 3.86 1.52
CA TYR A 37 1.78 3.02 0.47
C TYR A 37 2.77 1.98 -0.01
N MET A 38 2.23 0.92 -0.60
CA MET A 38 2.99 -0.04 -1.37
C MET A 38 2.57 0.05 -2.84
N THR A 39 3.54 -0.07 -3.74
CA THR A 39 3.30 -0.23 -5.18
C THR A 39 3.84 -1.58 -5.63
N TRP A 40 3.05 -2.31 -6.42
CA TRP A 40 3.54 -3.55 -7.03
C TRP A 40 4.53 -3.25 -8.15
N GLN A 41 5.72 -3.87 -8.10
CA GLN A 41 6.70 -3.81 -9.20
C GLN A 41 6.28 -4.71 -10.39
N GLY A 42 5.33 -5.62 -10.20
CA GLY A 42 4.79 -6.52 -11.22
C GLY A 42 4.01 -7.69 -10.62
N GLY A 43 3.59 -8.63 -11.47
CA GLY A 43 2.96 -9.89 -11.07
C GLY A 43 1.44 -9.86 -10.97
N GLU A 44 0.85 -11.02 -10.62
CA GLU A 44 -0.59 -11.26 -10.63
C GLU A 44 -1.38 -10.38 -9.66
N ARG A 45 -0.76 -9.97 -8.55
CA ARG A 45 -1.41 -9.09 -7.54
C ARG A 45 -1.79 -7.73 -8.12
N ARG A 46 -1.00 -7.21 -9.07
CA ARG A 46 -1.36 -6.00 -9.81
C ARG A 46 -2.62 -6.22 -10.64
N THR A 47 -2.73 -7.37 -11.31
CA THR A 47 -3.90 -7.73 -12.13
C THR A 47 -5.15 -7.84 -11.27
N SER A 48 -5.05 -8.38 -10.06
CA SER A 48 -6.14 -8.40 -9.08
C SER A 48 -6.59 -6.99 -8.68
N ASP A 49 -5.67 -6.07 -8.43
CA ASP A 49 -6.05 -4.69 -8.11
C ASP A 49 -6.74 -4.01 -9.32
N ILE A 50 -6.22 -4.21 -10.54
CA ILE A 50 -6.86 -3.70 -11.77
C ILE A 50 -8.29 -4.21 -11.91
N SER A 51 -8.55 -5.49 -11.59
CA SER A 51 -9.91 -6.05 -11.69
C SER A 51 -10.86 -5.44 -10.67
N LEU A 52 -10.38 -5.07 -9.47
CA LEU A 52 -11.16 -4.32 -8.48
C LEU A 52 -11.52 -2.92 -8.99
N PHE A 53 -10.59 -2.23 -9.66
CA PHE A 53 -10.91 -0.96 -10.32
C PHE A 53 -11.92 -1.09 -11.45
N LYS A 54 -11.79 -2.15 -12.26
CA LYS A 54 -12.76 -2.45 -13.32
C LYS A 54 -14.15 -2.76 -12.75
N LYS A 55 -14.22 -3.48 -11.61
CA LYS A 55 -15.47 -3.74 -10.87
C LYS A 55 -16.14 -2.44 -10.41
N ALA A 56 -15.35 -1.42 -10.05
CA ALA A 56 -15.84 -0.08 -9.72
C ALA A 56 -16.10 0.81 -10.96
N GLY A 57 -15.98 0.27 -12.18
CA GLY A 57 -16.24 1.00 -13.43
C GLY A 57 -15.08 1.88 -13.91
N HIS A 58 -13.87 1.70 -13.38
CA HIS A 58 -12.70 2.50 -13.76
C HIS A 58 -11.67 1.67 -14.52
N ASP A 59 -11.32 2.10 -15.73
CA ASP A 59 -10.15 1.59 -16.43
C ASP A 59 -8.89 2.32 -15.97
N VAL A 60 -8.05 1.60 -15.23
CA VAL A 60 -6.78 2.08 -14.69
C VAL A 60 -5.58 1.40 -15.38
N THR A 61 -5.78 0.88 -16.59
CA THR A 61 -4.73 0.20 -17.35
C THR A 61 -3.57 1.17 -17.61
N GLY A 62 -2.36 0.78 -17.19
CA GLY A 62 -1.16 1.63 -17.28
C GLY A 62 -1.05 2.73 -16.22
N ALA A 63 -1.96 2.80 -15.25
CA ALA A 63 -1.83 3.63 -14.05
C ALA A 63 -0.79 3.05 -13.08
N ILE A 64 -0.27 3.93 -12.22
CA ILE A 64 0.50 3.51 -11.04
C ILE A 64 -0.52 3.19 -9.94
N LEU A 65 -0.48 1.96 -9.43
CA LEU A 65 -1.38 1.50 -8.38
C LEU A 65 -0.70 1.60 -7.02
N PHE A 66 -1.45 2.11 -6.06
CA PHE A 66 -1.04 2.31 -4.67
C PHE A 66 -1.93 1.48 -3.79
N HIS A 67 -1.34 0.76 -2.85
CA HIS A 67 -2.06 0.17 -1.74
C HIS A 67 -1.74 0.98 -0.48
N PHE A 68 -2.70 1.79 -0.05
CA PHE A 68 -2.57 2.61 1.15
C PHE A 68 -2.82 1.77 2.40
N TYR A 69 -1.85 1.83 3.31
CA TYR A 69 -1.99 1.24 4.63
C TYR A 69 -2.89 2.12 5.50
N SER A 70 -3.64 1.48 6.40
CA SER A 70 -4.34 2.20 7.46
C SER A 70 -3.31 2.72 8.47
N LYS A 71 -3.67 3.74 9.24
CA LYS A 71 -2.82 4.26 10.31
C LYS A 71 -2.49 3.18 11.36
N GLU A 72 -3.39 2.25 11.59
CA GLU A 72 -3.15 1.10 12.47
C GLU A 72 -2.07 0.17 11.91
N THR A 73 -2.14 -0.20 10.63
CA THR A 73 -1.12 -1.04 9.99
C THR A 73 0.22 -0.31 9.91
N GLU A 74 0.23 0.98 9.63
CA GLU A 74 1.46 1.79 9.64
C GLU A 74 2.13 1.76 11.03
N ASN A 75 1.36 1.95 12.11
CA ASN A 75 1.87 1.82 13.48
C ASN A 75 2.42 0.42 13.79
N GLN A 76 1.79 -0.64 13.28
CA GLN A 76 2.30 -2.00 13.41
C GLN A 76 3.64 -2.17 12.69
N LEU A 77 3.77 -1.67 11.46
CA LEU A 77 5.03 -1.70 10.71
C LEU A 77 6.15 -0.95 11.44
N LEU A 78 5.87 0.25 11.95
CA LEU A 78 6.83 1.05 12.74
C LEU A 78 7.26 0.32 14.02
N THR A 79 6.32 -0.35 14.68
CA THR A 79 6.62 -1.15 15.88
C THR A 79 7.56 -2.31 15.56
N GLN A 80 7.33 -3.03 14.46
CA GLN A 80 8.19 -4.14 14.04
C GLN A 80 9.55 -3.66 13.56
N GLU A 81 9.60 -2.53 12.84
CA GLU A 81 10.83 -1.87 12.41
C GLU A 81 11.73 -1.53 13.59
N LYS A 82 11.16 -0.90 14.63
CA LYS A 82 11.88 -0.59 15.86
C LYS A 82 12.28 -1.85 16.62
N LYS A 83 11.39 -2.85 16.72
CA LYS A 83 11.65 -4.09 17.47
C LYS A 83 12.81 -4.91 16.90
N TYR A 84 13.06 -4.86 15.58
CA TYR A 84 14.05 -5.71 14.91
C TYR A 84 15.49 -5.48 15.43
N ARG A 85 15.95 -4.23 15.53
CA ARG A 85 17.29 -3.89 16.06
C ARG A 85 17.33 -2.68 17.00
N ASN A 86 16.18 -2.13 17.38
CA ASN A 86 16.04 -0.96 18.25
C ASN A 86 16.89 0.24 17.82
N LYS A 87 17.00 0.44 16.50
CA LYS A 87 17.63 1.60 15.89
C LYS A 87 16.67 2.78 15.81
N ASN A 88 17.19 4.00 15.85
CA ASN A 88 16.36 5.17 15.59
C ASN A 88 15.95 5.17 14.11
N PHE A 89 14.76 5.69 13.81
CA PHE A 89 14.20 5.63 12.47
C PHE A 89 15.04 6.39 11.43
N ASP A 90 15.75 7.44 11.85
CA ASP A 90 16.70 8.21 11.04
C ASP A 90 17.98 7.46 10.68
N GLU A 91 18.31 6.38 11.39
CA GLU A 91 19.44 5.49 11.04
C GLU A 91 19.04 4.45 9.99
N ILE A 92 17.74 4.23 9.77
CA ILE A 92 17.22 3.14 8.94
C ILE A 92 16.98 3.64 7.51
N ARG A 93 17.70 3.06 6.55
CA ARG A 93 17.58 3.40 5.13
C ARG A 93 16.45 2.64 4.43
N ARG A 94 16.30 1.34 4.72
CA ARG A 94 15.24 0.48 4.17
C ARG A 94 14.94 -0.66 5.12
N THR A 95 13.67 -1.00 5.23
CA THR A 95 13.18 -2.18 5.95
C THR A 95 12.43 -3.11 5.00
N TYR A 96 12.77 -4.39 5.05
CA TYR A 96 12.13 -5.44 4.28
C TYR A 96 11.20 -6.21 5.20
N PHE A 97 9.91 -6.12 4.92
CA PHE A 97 8.87 -6.83 5.64
C PHE A 97 8.45 -8.09 4.89
N THR A 98 8.15 -9.14 5.63
CA THR A 98 7.40 -10.30 5.13
C THR A 98 6.02 -10.29 5.78
N VAL A 99 5.02 -10.74 5.02
CA VAL A 99 3.66 -10.94 5.54
C VAL A 99 3.48 -12.43 5.82
N ARG A 100 3.07 -12.76 7.04
CA ARG A 100 2.68 -14.13 7.43
C ARG A 100 1.19 -14.14 7.74
N GLY A 101 0.47 -15.11 7.16
CA GLY A 101 -0.89 -15.39 7.58
C GLY A 101 -0.88 -16.11 8.94
N ASP A 102 -1.74 -15.69 9.86
CA ASP A 102 -2.04 -16.40 11.11
C ASP A 102 -3.52 -16.81 11.15
N ARG A 103 -3.96 -17.53 12.19
CA ARG A 103 -5.36 -18.01 12.31
C ARG A 103 -6.39 -16.89 12.43
N SER A 104 -5.96 -15.65 12.70
CA SER A 104 -6.79 -14.47 12.94
C SER A 104 -6.61 -13.36 11.90
N GLY A 105 -5.66 -13.48 10.97
CA GLY A 105 -5.38 -12.45 9.97
C GLY A 105 -3.96 -12.51 9.42
N TYR A 106 -3.32 -11.34 9.36
CA TYR A 106 -1.97 -11.16 8.81
C TYR A 106 -1.07 -10.46 9.82
N THR A 107 0.16 -10.96 9.95
CA THR A 107 1.23 -10.37 10.75
C THR A 107 2.38 -9.94 9.84
N PHE A 108 3.08 -8.88 10.24
CA PHE A 108 4.27 -8.39 9.57
C PHE A 108 5.52 -8.72 10.40
N ASP A 109 6.56 -9.21 9.74
CA ASP A 109 7.87 -9.41 10.35
C ASP A 109 8.95 -8.75 9.52
N VAL A 110 9.98 -8.22 10.18
CA VAL A 110 11.15 -7.67 9.52
C VAL A 110 12.14 -8.79 9.22
N THR A 111 12.48 -8.98 7.95
CA THR A 111 13.48 -9.97 7.51
C THR A 111 14.86 -9.36 7.35
N ARG A 112 14.92 -8.09 6.95
CA ARG A 112 16.17 -7.37 6.72
C ARG A 112 15.99 -5.86 6.91
N GLN A 113 17.03 -5.21 7.41
CA GLN A 113 17.17 -3.76 7.42
C GLN A 113 18.51 -3.35 6.83
N THR A 114 18.52 -2.23 6.13
CA THR A 114 19.74 -1.51 5.71
C THR A 114 19.76 -0.16 6.38
N TYR A 115 20.96 0.31 6.72
CA TYR A 115 21.15 1.54 7.50
C TYR A 115 21.87 2.61 6.66
N PHE A 116 21.75 3.86 7.07
CA PHE A 116 22.68 4.89 6.63
C PHE A 116 24.04 4.63 7.29
N HIS A 117 25.12 4.71 6.51
CA HIS A 117 26.48 4.52 7.00
C HIS A 117 26.93 5.71 7.84
#